data_AF-A0AAD9WMZ0-F1
#
_entry.id   AF-A0AAD9WMZ0-F1
#
_cell.length_a   1.000
_cell.length_b   1.000
_cell.length_c   1.000
_cell.angle_alpha   90.00
_cell.angle_beta   90.00
_cell.angle_gamma   90.00
#
_symmetry.space_group_name_H-M   'P 1'
#
loop_
_entity.id
_entity.type
_entity.pdbx_description
1 polymer ?
#
loop_
_entity_poly.entity_id
_entity_poly.type
_entity_poly.pdbx_seq_one_letter_code
_entity_poly.pdbx_strand_id
1 'polypeptide(L)'
;MTTGAHTIGLARCTTFRDRIFNDTNIDKSFAKSLQQICPKTGNDSALAGLDLKTLFSFDKFYYMNLLKKKGLLHSDQELFNGGSADLL
;
A
#
# COMPACT_ATOMS: atom_id res chain seq x y z
N MET A 1 11.81 4.37 -15.52
CA MET A 1 11.65 4.65 -14.08
C MET A 1 11.62 3.31 -13.36
N THR A 2 12.56 3.06 -12.47
CA THR A 2 12.84 1.74 -11.87
C THR A 2 11.81 1.38 -10.79
N THR A 3 10.92 0.44 -11.10
CA THR A 3 9.91 -0.16 -10.23
C THR A 3 10.50 -1.20 -9.25
N GLY A 4 11.70 -0.95 -8.71
CA GLY A 4 12.48 -1.94 -7.94
C GLY A 4 12.99 -1.49 -6.58
N ALA A 5 12.68 -0.27 -6.13
CA ALA A 5 13.20 0.29 -4.87
C ALA A 5 12.09 0.76 -3.91
N HIS A 6 10.87 0.23 -4.02
CA HIS A 6 9.70 0.65 -3.20
C HIS A 6 9.46 -0.22 -1.99
N THR A 7 10.52 -0.80 -1.45
CA THR A 7 10.37 -1.67 -0.30
C THR A 7 10.64 -0.99 1.03
N ILE A 8 11.57 -0.04 1.02
CA ILE A 8 12.00 0.66 2.22
C ILE A 8 11.51 2.08 2.06
N GLY A 9 10.44 2.45 2.75
CA GLY A 9 9.91 3.79 2.58
C GLY A 9 8.60 4.05 3.32
N LEU A 10 8.48 5.30 3.73
CA LEU A 10 7.23 5.89 4.18
C LEU A 10 6.58 6.58 2.98
N ALA A 11 5.28 6.38 2.78
CA ALA A 11 4.49 7.17 1.83
C ALA A 11 3.72 8.26 2.58
N ARG A 12 3.54 9.42 1.93
CA ARG A 12 2.69 10.49 2.46
C ARG A 12 1.22 10.17 2.22
N CYS A 13 0.37 10.67 3.10
CA CYS A 13 -1.08 10.54 3.03
C CYS A 13 -1.62 10.96 1.66
N THR A 14 -1.13 12.06 1.08
CA THR A 14 -1.52 12.48 -0.27
C THR A 14 -1.25 11.44 -1.36
N THR A 15 -0.28 10.55 -1.17
CA THR A 15 0.10 9.52 -2.13
C THR A 15 -0.85 8.32 -2.10
N PHE A 16 -1.47 8.00 -0.97
CA PHE A 16 -2.35 6.83 -0.81
C PHE A 16 -3.81 7.18 -0.46
N ARG A 17 -4.14 8.46 -0.26
CA ARG A 17 -5.48 8.91 0.14
C ARG A 17 -6.56 8.45 -0.82
N ASP A 18 -6.38 8.65 -2.12
CA ASP A 18 -7.39 8.29 -3.11
C ASP A 18 -7.70 6.79 -3.05
N ARG A 19 -6.66 5.97 -2.92
CA ARG A 19 -6.80 4.51 -2.78
C ARG A 19 -7.62 4.11 -1.56
N ILE A 20 -7.30 4.62 -0.38
CA ILE A 20 -8.00 4.19 0.86
C ILE A 20 -9.46 4.62 0.92
N PHE A 21 -9.91 5.54 0.06
CA PHE A 21 -11.30 5.98 -0.01
C PHE A 21 -12.07 5.48 -1.23
N ASN A 22 -11.40 5.23 -2.36
CA ASN A 22 -12.05 4.97 -3.64
C ASN A 22 -11.76 3.57 -4.23
N ASP A 23 -10.66 2.90 -3.84
CA ASP A 23 -10.32 1.60 -4.42
C ASP A 23 -11.19 0.47 -3.86
N THR A 24 -11.52 -0.49 -4.72
CA THR A 24 -12.28 -1.70 -4.35
C THR A 24 -11.39 -2.90 -4.08
N ASN A 25 -10.12 -2.84 -4.47
CA ASN A 25 -9.12 -3.91 -4.32
C ASN A 25 -8.22 -3.73 -3.08
N ILE A 26 -8.75 -3.16 -2.00
CA ILE A 26 -8.06 -3.00 -0.71
C ILE A 26 -8.80 -3.70 0.42
N ASP A 27 -8.07 -4.30 1.36
CA ASP A 27 -8.66 -4.85 2.59
C ASP A 27 -9.34 -3.73 3.39
N LYS A 28 -10.62 -3.92 3.73
CA LYS A 28 -11.45 -2.87 4.36
C LYS A 28 -10.93 -2.49 5.74
N SER A 29 -10.45 -3.47 6.51
CA SER A 29 -9.89 -3.22 7.85
C SER A 29 -8.58 -2.44 7.77
N PHE A 30 -7.73 -2.79 6.79
CA PHE A 30 -6.51 -2.06 6.50
C PHE A 30 -6.78 -0.63 6.06
N ALA A 31 -7.67 -0.42 5.09
CA ALA A 31 -8.08 0.92 4.65
C ALA A 31 -8.60 1.75 5.83
N LYS A 32 -9.48 1.17 6.68
CA LYS A 32 -10.01 1.84 7.87
C LYS A 32 -8.91 2.27 8.85
N SER A 33 -7.86 1.46 9.02
CA SER A 33 -6.72 1.81 9.88
C SER A 33 -5.92 3.00 9.32
N LEU A 34 -5.71 3.04 8.00
CA LEU A 34 -5.04 4.15 7.33
C LEU A 34 -5.88 5.43 7.36
N GLN A 35 -7.21 5.32 7.25
CA GLN A 35 -8.13 6.46 7.34
C GLN A 35 -8.10 7.17 8.70
N GLN A 36 -7.70 6.49 9.79
CA GLN A 36 -7.51 7.14 11.10
C GLN A 36 -6.31 8.11 11.08
N ILE A 37 -5.31 7.81 10.26
CA ILE A 37 -4.07 8.58 10.13
C ILE A 37 -4.19 9.59 8.98
N CYS A 38 -4.90 9.22 7.91
CA CYS A 38 -5.07 9.97 6.68
C CYS A 38 -6.57 10.24 6.43
N PRO A 39 -7.13 11.31 7.03
CA PRO A 39 -8.51 11.70 6.80
C PRO A 39 -8.75 12.14 5.34
N LYS A 40 -10.03 12.23 4.93
CA LYS A 40 -10.41 12.68 3.58
C LYS A 40 -9.84 14.04 3.21
N THR A 41 -9.63 14.91 4.19
CA THR A 41 -9.08 16.26 4.01
C THR A 41 -8.14 16.57 5.17
N GLY A 42 -6.99 17.17 4.88
CA GLY A 42 -5.98 17.53 5.89
C GLY A 42 -5.07 16.37 6.29
N ASN A 43 -4.11 16.67 7.16
CA ASN A 43 -3.02 15.76 7.56
C ASN A 43 -2.20 15.19 6.38
N ASP A 44 -1.96 16.01 5.36
CA ASP A 44 -1.28 15.62 4.11
C ASP A 44 0.13 15.07 4.32
N SER A 45 0.82 15.56 5.36
CA SER A 45 2.18 15.16 5.72
C SER A 45 2.25 13.87 6.52
N ALA A 46 1.12 13.25 6.88
CA ALA A 46 1.12 12.00 7.63
C ALA A 46 1.80 10.88 6.83
N LEU A 47 2.56 10.06 7.53
CA LEU A 47 3.39 9.01 6.94
C LEU A 47 2.84 7.63 7.32
N ALA A 48 2.81 6.72 6.34
CA ALA A 48 2.52 5.31 6.54
C ALA A 48 3.60 4.45 5.89
N GLY A 49 3.96 3.34 6.51
CA GLY A 49 4.94 2.40 5.98
C GLY A 49 4.42 1.62 4.79
N LEU A 50 5.23 1.51 3.73
CA LEU A 50 4.92 0.69 2.56
C LEU A 50 4.84 -0.80 2.87
N ASP A 51 5.54 -1.27 3.90
CA ASP A 51 5.38 -2.60 4.49
C ASP A 51 4.97 -2.51 5.96
N LEU A 52 3.92 -3.26 6.33
CA LEU A 52 3.35 -3.33 7.67
C LEU A 52 4.21 -4.11 8.65
N LYS A 53 5.19 -4.88 8.17
CA LYS A 53 5.99 -5.77 9.02
C LYS A 53 7.47 -5.40 9.08
N THR A 54 8.07 -5.03 7.95
CA THR A 54 9.45 -4.55 7.90
C THR A 54 9.52 -3.22 7.17
N LEU A 55 9.48 -2.13 7.93
CA LEU A 55 9.61 -0.77 7.39
C LEU A 55 10.93 -0.53 6.62
N PHE A 56 11.90 -1.46 6.74
CA PHE A 56 13.26 -1.33 6.23
C PHE A 56 13.81 -2.59 5.55
N SER A 57 12.98 -3.54 5.10
CA SER A 57 13.50 -4.74 4.41
C SER A 57 12.58 -5.24 3.30
N PHE A 58 13.17 -5.73 2.20
CA PHE A 58 12.43 -6.54 1.22
C PHE A 58 12.45 -7.97 1.63
N ASP A 59 11.34 -8.38 2.19
CA ASP A 59 11.12 -9.75 2.52
C ASP A 59 9.78 -10.24 1.98
N LYS A 60 9.56 -11.53 2.16
CA LYS A 60 8.36 -12.23 1.74
C LYS A 60 7.07 -11.60 2.31
N PHE A 61 7.14 -10.77 3.36
CA PHE A 61 5.95 -10.18 3.96
C PHE A 61 5.33 -9.08 3.09
N TYR A 62 6.13 -8.33 2.31
CA TYR A 62 5.57 -7.41 1.32
C TYR A 62 4.64 -8.15 0.34
N TYR A 63 5.12 -9.24 -0.25
CA TYR A 63 4.31 -10.08 -1.14
C TYR A 63 3.08 -10.68 -0.44
N MET A 64 3.23 -11.13 0.81
CA MET A 64 2.10 -11.64 1.61
C MET A 64 1.06 -10.56 1.92
N ASN A 65 1.46 -9.29 2.02
CA ASN A 65 0.53 -8.19 2.17
C ASN A 65 -0.25 -7.97 0.87
N LEU A 66 0.39 -8.06 -0.30
CA LEU A 66 -0.31 -7.95 -1.59
C LEU A 66 -1.37 -9.04 -1.78
N LEU A 67 -1.05 -10.29 -1.43
CA LEU A 67 -2.01 -11.42 -1.44
C LEU A 67 -3.23 -11.17 -0.55
N LYS A 68 -3.05 -10.38 0.51
CA LYS A 68 -4.11 -10.02 1.47
C LYS A 68 -4.79 -8.69 1.14
N LYS A 69 -4.52 -8.10 -0.03
CA LYS A 69 -5.00 -6.78 -0.45
C LYS A 69 -4.58 -5.64 0.48
N LYS A 70 -3.37 -5.75 1.04
CA LYS A 70 -2.78 -4.79 1.98
C LYS A 70 -1.62 -4.00 1.37
N GLY A 71 -1.59 -3.82 0.04
CA GLY A 71 -0.70 -2.86 -0.61
C GLY A 71 -1.10 -1.42 -0.28
N LEU A 72 -0.14 -0.62 0.18
CA LEU A 72 -0.38 0.78 0.57
C LEU A 72 -0.64 1.66 -0.65
N LEU A 73 0.14 1.52 -1.71
CA LEU A 73 -0.05 2.28 -2.94
C LEU A 73 -0.96 1.52 -3.91
N HIS A 74 -1.63 2.27 -4.78
CA HIS A 74 -2.42 1.66 -5.86
C HIS A 74 -1.54 0.80 -6.75
N SER A 75 -0.36 1.33 -7.13
CA SER A 75 0.63 0.62 -7.93
C SER A 75 1.11 -0.69 -7.30
N ASP A 76 1.16 -0.77 -5.96
CA ASP A 76 1.58 -2.00 -5.28
C ASP A 76 0.56 -3.11 -5.51
N GLN A 77 -0.73 -2.77 -5.47
CA GLN A 77 -1.80 -3.76 -5.59
C GLN A 77 -2.05 -4.17 -7.04
N GLU A 78 -1.73 -3.32 -8.00
CA GLU A 78 -1.78 -3.69 -9.42
C GLU A 78 -0.73 -4.74 -9.80
N LEU A 79 0.33 -4.93 -8.99
CA LEU A 79 1.25 -6.06 -9.14
C LEU A 79 0.60 -7.42 -8.84
N PHE A 80 -0.53 -7.42 -8.11
CA PHE A 80 -1.21 -8.63 -7.63
C PHE A 80 -2.74 -8.47 -7.72
N ASN A 81 -3.23 -8.46 -8.96
CA ASN A 81 -4.64 -8.24 -9.30
C ASN A 81 -5.22 -9.35 -10.21
N GLY A 82 -4.65 -10.56 -10.21
CA GLY A 82 -5.06 -11.66 -11.09
C GLY A 82 -4.50 -11.57 -12.52
N GLY A 83 -3.50 -10.71 -12.75
CA GLY A 83 -2.85 -10.51 -14.04
C GLY A 83 -1.63 -11.42 -14.24
N SER A 84 -0.96 -11.33 -15.40
CA SER A 84 0.19 -12.17 -15.77
C SER A 84 1.36 -12.21 -14.77
N ALA A 85 1.44 -11.26 -13.83
CA ALA A 85 2.44 -11.24 -12.75
C ALA A 85 2.16 -12.28 -11.65
N ASP A 86 0.94 -12.81 -11.56
CA ASP A 86 0.50 -13.82 -10.58
C ASP A 86 0.84 -15.27 -11.02
N LEU A 87 1.39 -15.44 -12.24
CA LEU A 87 1.67 -16.74 -12.87
C LEU A 87 3.17 -17.10 -12.94
N LEU A 88 4.03 -16.33 -12.27
CA LEU A 88 5.46 -16.63 -12.08
C LEU A 88 5.71 -17.14 -10.66
#